data_AF-A0A5N9AHG7-F1
#
_entry.id   AF-A0A5N9AHG7-F1
#
_cell.length_a   1.000
_cell.length_b   1.000
_cell.length_c   1.000
_cell.angle_alpha   90.00
_cell.angle_beta   90.00
_cell.angle_gamma   90.00
#
_symmetry.space_group_name_H-M   'P 1'
#
loop_
_entity.id
_entity.type
_entity.pdbx_description
1 polymer ?
#
loop_
_entity_poly.entity_id
_entity_poly.type
_entity_poly.pdbx_seq_one_letter_code
_entity_poly.pdbx_strand_id
1 'polypeptide(L)'
;MKKLAGKYIVSLSVLIILTSSGCVTDPIIQQTDHVLSNIDSAVTSTNDIEYQNSVLVNAHELNDLADDLDKAETRTEQQSLVKNYITINQRISCIEDNIENSLSDKTSVECQGDKLVSSVDQDGLPGVNTLHDSISGADSEHNKRQILRTYLQDWEYVQRIVRVEKSLHQNKRTHEIILLGGLLKRIHQFPIMYEGEILVPTADMEDLMQDFVTSANKEEQRNLVIEYLNAS
;
A
#
# COMPACT_ATOMS: atom_id res chain seq x y z
N MET A 1 -33.94 68.16 -16.30
CA MET A 1 -33.11 68.88 -15.30
C MET A 1 -33.45 68.36 -13.90
N LYS A 2 -32.42 68.12 -13.06
CA LYS A 2 -32.41 67.71 -11.62
C LYS A 2 -32.85 66.24 -11.39
N LYS A 3 -32.01 65.23 -11.09
CA LYS A 3 -30.97 64.98 -10.04
C LYS A 3 -31.46 65.18 -8.61
N LEU A 4 -31.53 64.08 -7.83
CA LEU A 4 -31.22 63.87 -6.39
C LEU A 4 -31.78 62.48 -6.01
N ALA A 5 -31.00 61.39 -5.86
CA ALA A 5 -29.96 61.06 -4.87
C ALA A 5 -30.51 60.50 -3.54
N GLY A 6 -30.04 59.30 -3.18
CA GLY A 6 -30.09 58.71 -1.84
C GLY A 6 -30.91 57.41 -1.77
N LYS A 7 -30.45 56.28 -1.23
CA LYS A 7 -29.20 55.88 -0.56
C LYS A 7 -29.09 54.35 -0.77
N TYR A 8 -28.04 53.87 -1.45
CA TYR A 8 -27.68 52.46 -1.38
C TYR A 8 -26.76 52.28 -0.17
N ILE A 9 -27.31 51.75 0.92
CA ILE A 9 -26.51 51.21 2.02
C ILE A 9 -25.97 49.88 1.51
N VAL A 10 -24.77 49.90 0.95
CA VAL A 10 -23.99 48.66 0.75
C VAL A 10 -23.49 48.28 2.13
N SER A 11 -24.26 47.41 2.80
CA SER A 11 -23.77 46.66 3.95
C SER A 11 -22.59 45.84 3.48
N LEU A 12 -21.38 46.30 3.80
CA LEU A 12 -20.14 45.55 3.64
C LEU A 12 -20.15 44.45 4.69
N SER A 13 -20.93 43.40 4.42
CA SER A 13 -20.85 42.16 5.17
C SER A 13 -19.47 41.57 4.87
N VAL A 14 -18.54 41.74 5.80
CA VAL A 14 -17.30 40.98 5.85
C VAL A 14 -17.73 39.53 6.03
N LEU A 15 -17.85 38.82 4.91
CA LEU A 15 -17.99 37.38 4.90
C LEU A 15 -16.63 36.86 5.37
N ILE A 16 -16.51 36.63 6.68
CA ILE A 16 -15.45 35.80 7.23
C ILE A 16 -15.75 34.41 6.69
N ILE A 17 -15.14 34.08 5.55
CA ILE A 17 -14.99 32.69 5.12
C ILE A 17 -14.05 32.09 6.17
N LEU A 18 -14.64 31.52 7.22
CA LEU A 18 -13.98 30.51 8.02
C LEU A 18 -13.70 29.36 7.06
N THR A 19 -12.55 29.42 6.39
CA THR A 19 -11.92 28.21 5.89
C THR A 19 -11.54 27.42 7.13
N SER A 20 -12.49 26.68 7.68
CA SER A 20 -12.16 25.46 8.39
C SER A 20 -11.54 24.55 7.33
N SER A 21 -10.25 24.74 7.08
CA SER A 21 -9.38 23.65 6.69
C SER A 21 -9.38 22.70 7.89
N GLY A 22 -10.50 21.98 8.06
CA GLY A 22 -10.44 20.71 8.72
C GLY A 22 -9.53 19.90 7.83
N CYS A 23 -8.24 19.85 8.20
CA CYS A 23 -7.37 18.81 7.72
C CYS A 23 -8.14 17.54 7.99
N VAL A 24 -8.67 16.90 6.93
CA VAL A 24 -9.13 15.53 7.02
C VAL A 24 -7.86 14.79 7.36
N THR A 25 -7.60 14.66 8.65
CA THR A 25 -6.40 14.00 9.13
C THR A 25 -6.68 12.55 8.81
N ASP A 26 -5.95 12.04 7.83
CA ASP A 26 -5.98 10.62 7.49
C ASP A 26 -5.92 9.83 8.81
N PRO A 27 -6.91 8.96 9.11
CA PRO A 27 -6.95 8.22 10.36
C PRO A 27 -5.62 7.52 10.66
N ILE A 28 -4.89 7.11 9.62
CA ILE A 28 -3.59 6.46 9.79
C ILE A 28 -2.50 7.43 10.25
N ILE A 29 -2.55 8.71 9.87
CA ILE A 29 -1.62 9.74 10.36
C ILE A 29 -1.83 9.96 11.85
N GLN A 30 -3.09 10.03 12.29
CA GLN A 30 -3.41 10.17 13.72
C GLN A 30 -2.94 8.95 14.53
N GLN A 31 -3.13 7.75 14.00
CA GLN A 31 -2.65 6.51 14.62
C GLN A 31 -1.11 6.45 14.68
N THR A 32 -0.43 6.87 13.61
CA THR A 32 1.04 6.96 13.56
C THR A 32 1.59 7.90 14.63
N ASP A 33 1.05 9.11 14.72
CA ASP A 33 1.49 10.09 15.73
C ASP A 33 1.20 9.59 17.15
N HIS A 34 0.08 8.87 17.34
CA HIS A 34 -0.26 8.24 18.62
C HIS A 34 0.77 7.16 19.02
N VAL A 35 1.12 6.25 18.11
CA VAL A 35 2.12 5.20 18.38
C VAL A 35 3.47 5.80 18.69
N LEU A 36 3.94 6.76 17.89
CA LEU A 36 5.24 7.42 18.13
C LEU A 36 5.28 8.12 19.49
N SER A 37 4.22 8.85 19.86
CA SER A 37 4.14 9.50 21.16
C SER A 37 4.16 8.52 22.33
N ASN A 38 3.58 7.32 22.17
CA ASN A 38 3.61 6.29 23.20
C ASN A 38 5.01 5.67 23.32
N ILE A 39 5.67 5.35 22.20
CA ILE A 39 7.02 4.77 22.19
C ILE A 39 8.05 5.75 22.77
N ASP A 40 8.02 7.03 22.35
CA ASP A 40 8.90 8.09 22.89
C ASP A 40 8.72 8.28 24.41
N SER A 41 7.52 7.99 24.92
CA SER A 41 7.18 8.08 26.35
C SER A 41 7.41 6.78 27.11
N ALA A 42 7.66 5.66 26.42
CA ALA A 42 7.62 4.32 26.97
C ALA A 42 8.88 3.51 26.61
N VAL A 43 9.99 3.83 27.25
CA VAL A 43 11.17 2.95 27.29
C VAL A 43 10.87 1.63 28.04
N THR A 44 9.65 1.41 28.57
CA THR A 44 9.31 0.24 29.41
C THR A 44 7.86 -0.27 29.35
N SER A 45 7.00 0.20 28.43
CA SER A 45 5.61 -0.32 28.39
C SER A 45 5.58 -1.75 27.86
N THR A 46 4.99 -2.67 28.62
CA THR A 46 4.76 -4.07 28.23
C THR A 46 3.33 -4.32 27.77
N ASN A 47 2.54 -3.27 27.54
CA ASN A 47 1.14 -3.37 27.13
C ASN A 47 0.98 -2.97 25.67
N ASP A 48 -0.04 -3.54 25.02
CA ASP A 48 -0.42 -3.18 23.66
C ASP A 48 -0.67 -1.67 23.51
N ILE A 49 -0.29 -1.09 22.37
CA ILE A 49 -0.67 0.28 22.02
C ILE A 49 -2.02 0.20 21.31
N GLU A 50 -3.07 0.65 22.00
CA GLU A 50 -4.42 0.68 21.49
C GLU A 50 -4.86 2.08 21.09
N TYR A 51 -5.68 2.17 20.04
CA TYR A 51 -6.35 3.40 19.66
C TYR A 51 -7.80 3.11 19.28
N GLN A 52 -8.75 3.74 19.97
CA GLN A 52 -10.19 3.59 19.71
C GLN A 52 -10.65 2.12 19.65
N ASN A 53 -10.21 1.29 20.61
CA ASN A 53 -10.51 -0.15 20.72
C ASN A 53 -9.90 -1.04 19.62
N SER A 54 -8.89 -0.55 18.90
CA SER A 54 -8.07 -1.37 18.01
C SER A 54 -6.65 -1.45 18.55
N VAL A 55 -6.09 -2.65 18.62
CA VAL A 55 -4.66 -2.84 18.85
C VAL A 55 -3.91 -2.35 17.61
N LEU A 56 -3.04 -1.35 17.77
CA LEU A 56 -2.17 -0.85 16.71
C LEU A 56 -0.81 -1.56 16.72
N VAL A 57 -0.26 -1.76 17.92
CA VAL A 57 1.01 -2.45 18.14
C VAL A 57 0.85 -3.43 19.30
N ASN A 58 1.15 -4.70 19.07
CA ASN A 58 1.15 -5.69 20.14
C ASN A 58 2.38 -5.50 21.03
N ALA A 59 2.23 -5.74 22.33
CA ALA A 59 3.27 -5.62 23.33
C ALA A 59 4.55 -6.38 22.98
N HIS A 60 4.40 -7.58 22.41
CA HIS A 60 5.52 -8.45 22.05
C HIS A 60 6.30 -7.99 20.81
N GLU A 61 5.78 -7.02 20.06
CA GLU A 61 6.40 -6.45 18.86
C GLU A 61 6.96 -5.03 19.12
N LEU A 62 6.77 -4.49 20.33
CA LEU A 62 7.19 -3.13 20.67
C LEU A 62 8.70 -2.95 20.62
N ASN A 63 9.47 -3.93 21.10
CA ASN A 63 10.93 -3.85 21.09
C ASN A 63 11.47 -3.85 19.66
N ASP A 64 10.95 -4.73 18.80
CA ASP A 64 11.35 -4.79 17.39
C ASP A 64 11.04 -3.47 16.68
N LEU A 65 9.84 -2.91 16.92
CA LEU A 65 9.47 -1.61 16.36
C LEU A 65 10.34 -0.47 16.89
N ALA A 66 10.66 -0.46 18.19
CA ALA A 66 11.55 0.55 18.77
C ALA A 66 12.96 0.48 18.19
N ASP A 67 13.51 -0.73 18.05
CA ASP A 67 14.83 -0.95 17.45
C ASP A 67 14.89 -0.46 15.99
N ASP A 68 13.82 -0.64 15.22
CA ASP A 68 13.74 -0.13 13.85
C ASP A 68 13.57 1.38 13.79
N LEU A 69 12.86 1.99 14.74
CA LEU A 69 12.72 3.44 14.84
C LEU A 69 14.00 4.15 15.27
N ASP A 70 14.83 3.51 16.09
CA ASP A 70 16.15 4.01 16.50
C ASP A 70 17.17 4.00 15.34
N LYS A 71 16.96 3.15 14.33
CA LYS A 71 17.79 3.12 13.11
C LYS A 71 17.38 4.17 12.07
N ALA A 72 16.18 4.73 12.18
CA ALA A 72 15.70 5.76 11.26
C ALA A 72 16.41 7.09 11.53
N GLU A 73 16.93 7.72 10.48
CA GLU A 73 17.71 8.96 10.59
C GLU A 73 16.82 10.21 10.67
N THR A 74 15.58 10.10 10.16
CA THR A 74 14.65 11.22 10.07
C THR A 74 13.28 10.92 10.68
N ARG A 75 12.60 11.98 11.14
CA ARG A 75 11.21 11.86 11.64
C ARG A 75 10.25 11.35 10.57
N THR A 76 10.50 11.70 9.31
CA THR A 76 9.72 11.22 8.16
C THR A 76 9.88 9.71 7.98
N GLU A 77 11.10 9.18 8.11
CA GLU A 77 11.35 7.73 8.08
C GLU A 77 10.64 7.02 9.23
N GLN A 78 10.73 7.55 10.45
CA GLN A 78 10.01 6.99 11.60
C GLN A 78 8.49 6.96 11.38
N GLN A 79 7.90 8.04 10.87
CA GLN A 79 6.48 8.09 10.53
C GLN A 79 6.10 7.08 9.45
N SER A 80 6.95 6.92 8.43
CA SER A 80 6.76 5.93 7.36
C SER A 80 6.81 4.50 7.92
N LEU A 81 7.79 4.19 8.76
CA LEU A 81 7.94 2.88 9.41
C LEU A 81 6.72 2.53 10.27
N VAL A 82 6.29 3.44 11.16
CA VAL A 82 5.10 3.20 12.00
C VAL A 82 3.84 3.07 11.15
N LYS A 83 3.66 3.90 10.13
CA LYS A 83 2.51 3.80 9.22
C LYS A 83 2.47 2.44 8.51
N ASN A 84 3.60 1.99 7.99
CA ASN A 84 3.71 0.68 7.35
C ASN A 84 3.39 -0.45 8.33
N TYR A 85 3.96 -0.35 9.54
CA TYR A 85 3.75 -1.33 10.59
C TYR A 85 2.27 -1.46 10.99
N ILE A 86 1.58 -0.34 11.23
CA ILE A 86 0.14 -0.33 11.55
C ILE A 86 -0.67 -0.95 10.41
N THR A 87 -0.34 -0.61 9.16
CA THR A 87 -1.03 -1.14 7.97
C THR A 87 -0.90 -2.66 7.90
N ILE A 88 0.31 -3.19 8.08
CA ILE A 88 0.56 -4.64 8.10
C ILE A 88 -0.25 -5.29 9.22
N ASN A 89 -0.24 -4.75 10.44
CA ASN A 89 -0.97 -5.33 11.57
C ASN A 89 -2.49 -5.36 11.35
N GLN A 90 -3.06 -4.32 10.73
CA GLN A 90 -4.47 -4.29 10.36
C GLN A 90 -4.80 -5.36 9.30
N ARG A 91 -3.93 -5.55 8.31
CA ARG A 91 -4.08 -6.59 7.29
C ARG A 91 -3.96 -8.00 7.87
N ILE A 92 -3.01 -8.25 8.76
CA ILE A 92 -2.86 -9.53 9.49
C ILE A 92 -4.15 -9.86 10.23
N SER A 93 -4.64 -8.93 11.04
CA SER A 93 -5.86 -9.14 11.84
C SER A 93 -7.08 -9.42 10.94
N CYS A 94 -7.19 -8.70 9.82
CA CYS A 94 -8.24 -8.96 8.84
C CYS A 94 -8.15 -10.36 8.22
N ILE A 95 -6.94 -10.87 7.93
CA ILE A 95 -6.78 -12.25 7.46
C ILE A 95 -7.22 -13.24 8.53
N GLU A 96 -6.76 -13.07 9.77
CA GLU A 96 -7.12 -13.92 10.92
C GLU A 96 -8.65 -13.99 11.10
N ASP A 97 -9.34 -12.85 11.03
CA ASP A 97 -10.80 -12.76 11.22
C ASP A 97 -11.62 -13.41 10.10
N ASN A 98 -11.06 -13.52 8.89
CA ASN A 98 -11.84 -13.90 7.69
C ASN A 98 -11.43 -15.22 7.06
N ILE A 99 -10.25 -15.76 7.38
CA ILE A 99 -9.70 -16.93 6.67
C ILE A 99 -10.56 -18.20 6.81
N GLU A 100 -11.17 -18.44 7.97
CA GLU A 100 -12.05 -19.60 8.20
C GLU A 100 -13.36 -19.52 7.37
N ASN A 101 -13.93 -18.32 7.27
CA ASN A 101 -15.12 -18.08 6.45
C ASN A 101 -14.78 -18.28 4.97
N SER A 102 -13.66 -17.71 4.53
CA SER A 102 -13.18 -17.86 3.14
C SER A 102 -12.83 -19.31 2.78
N LEU A 103 -12.36 -20.12 3.74
CA LEU A 103 -12.10 -21.55 3.56
C LEU A 103 -13.40 -22.31 3.27
N SER A 104 -14.45 -22.01 4.04
CA SER A 104 -15.76 -22.68 3.92
C SER A 104 -16.43 -22.38 2.59
N ASP A 105 -16.38 -21.12 2.15
CA ASP A 105 -17.02 -20.65 0.92
C ASP A 105 -16.11 -20.78 -0.32
N LYS A 106 -14.83 -21.16 -0.13
CA LYS A 106 -13.79 -21.23 -1.17
C LYS A 106 -13.59 -19.89 -1.89
N THR A 107 -13.66 -18.81 -1.14
CA THR A 107 -13.53 -17.44 -1.64
C THR A 107 -12.17 -16.85 -1.25
N SER A 108 -11.86 -15.67 -1.78
CA SER A 108 -10.69 -14.89 -1.34
C SER A 108 -10.93 -14.19 0.00
N VAL A 109 -9.83 -13.70 0.59
CA VAL A 109 -9.89 -12.72 1.69
C VAL A 109 -9.64 -11.33 1.11
N GLU A 110 -10.57 -10.41 1.36
CA GLU A 110 -10.50 -9.02 0.90
C GLU A 110 -10.53 -8.07 2.10
N CYS A 111 -9.55 -7.18 2.18
CA CYS A 111 -9.34 -6.26 3.30
C CYS A 111 -9.03 -4.89 2.75
N GLN A 112 -9.69 -3.84 3.27
CA GLN A 112 -9.45 -2.45 2.85
C GLN A 112 -9.56 -2.21 1.32
N GLY A 113 -10.35 -3.05 0.63
CA GLY A 113 -10.50 -3.00 -0.84
C GLY A 113 -9.45 -3.77 -1.63
N ASP A 114 -8.47 -4.38 -0.95
CA ASP A 114 -7.44 -5.22 -1.55
C ASP A 114 -7.76 -6.71 -1.36
N LYS A 115 -7.57 -7.51 -2.40
CA LYS A 115 -7.58 -8.97 -2.29
C LYS A 115 -6.23 -9.45 -1.76
N LEU A 116 -6.17 -9.70 -0.45
CA LEU A 116 -4.95 -10.11 0.25
C LEU A 116 -4.63 -11.59 0.05
N VAL A 117 -5.65 -12.46 0.07
CA VAL A 117 -5.45 -13.91 -0.10
C VAL A 117 -6.35 -14.43 -1.21
N SER A 118 -5.77 -15.13 -2.18
CA SER A 118 -6.52 -15.79 -3.25
C SER A 118 -7.19 -17.08 -2.78
N SER A 119 -8.31 -17.46 -3.41
CA SER A 119 -8.98 -18.73 -3.13
C SER A 119 -8.12 -19.96 -3.43
N VAL A 120 -7.12 -19.80 -4.30
CA VAL A 120 -6.16 -20.83 -4.70
C VAL A 120 -4.75 -20.23 -4.70
N ASP A 121 -3.74 -21.11 -4.64
CA ASP A 121 -2.34 -20.73 -4.82
C ASP A 121 -2.14 -20.08 -6.19
N GLN A 122 -1.49 -18.91 -6.21
CA GLN A 122 -1.29 -18.15 -7.44
C GLN A 122 -0.02 -17.33 -7.35
N ASP A 123 0.74 -17.27 -8.46
CA ASP A 123 1.88 -16.36 -8.61
C ASP A 123 2.99 -16.54 -7.55
N GLY A 124 3.07 -17.74 -6.96
CA GLY A 124 3.99 -18.10 -5.87
C GLY A 124 3.44 -17.84 -4.47
N LEU A 125 2.27 -17.23 -4.35
CA LEU A 125 1.61 -16.98 -3.07
C LEU A 125 0.66 -18.12 -2.70
N PRO A 126 0.66 -18.58 -1.44
CA PRO A 126 -0.34 -19.52 -0.97
C PRO A 126 -1.74 -18.91 -1.00
N GLY A 127 -2.71 -19.71 -1.42
CA GLY A 127 -4.13 -19.42 -1.32
C GLY A 127 -4.68 -19.71 0.07
N VAL A 128 -5.98 -19.48 0.25
CA VAL A 128 -6.67 -19.57 1.55
C VAL A 128 -6.38 -20.87 2.30
N ASN A 129 -6.51 -22.03 1.64
CA ASN A 129 -6.29 -23.33 2.29
C ASN A 129 -4.85 -23.49 2.77
N THR A 130 -3.88 -23.25 1.88
CA THR A 130 -2.45 -23.41 2.17
C THR A 130 -1.97 -22.45 3.25
N LEU A 131 -2.45 -21.20 3.21
CA LEU A 131 -2.13 -20.20 4.21
C LEU A 131 -2.75 -20.56 5.57
N HIS A 132 -4.02 -20.99 5.57
CA HIS A 132 -4.70 -21.47 6.78
C HIS A 132 -3.96 -22.64 7.43
N ASP A 133 -3.52 -23.63 6.64
CA ASP A 133 -2.80 -24.79 7.18
C ASP A 133 -1.45 -24.38 7.78
N SER A 134 -0.76 -23.43 7.16
CA SER A 134 0.51 -22.88 7.65
C SER A 134 0.35 -22.17 9.00
N ILE A 135 -0.66 -21.31 9.14
CA ILE A 135 -0.92 -20.60 10.42
C ILE A 135 -1.50 -21.55 11.49
N SER A 136 -2.33 -22.52 11.10
CA SER A 136 -2.92 -23.47 12.04
C SER A 136 -1.89 -24.45 12.61
N GLY A 137 -0.82 -24.72 11.84
CA GLY A 137 0.30 -25.54 12.26
C GLY A 137 1.34 -24.84 13.15
N ALA A 138 1.23 -23.52 13.38
CA ALA A 138 2.16 -22.78 14.21
C ALA A 138 1.88 -22.93 15.72
N ASP A 139 2.94 -23.18 16.49
CA ASP A 139 2.88 -23.48 17.93
C ASP A 139 2.51 -22.28 18.84
N SER A 140 2.56 -21.06 18.32
CA SER A 140 2.29 -19.84 19.10
C SER A 140 1.67 -18.74 18.23
N GLU A 141 0.91 -17.84 18.87
CA GLU A 141 0.35 -16.65 18.22
C GLU A 141 1.43 -15.76 17.59
N HIS A 142 2.59 -15.63 18.26
CA HIS A 142 3.73 -14.91 17.69
C HIS A 142 4.18 -15.52 16.35
N ASN A 143 4.32 -16.85 16.29
CA ASN A 143 4.73 -17.52 15.05
C ASN A 143 3.68 -17.39 13.94
N LYS A 144 2.38 -17.46 14.27
CA LYS A 144 1.30 -17.22 13.30
C LYS A 144 1.39 -15.84 12.67
N ARG A 145 1.53 -14.81 13.50
CA ARG A 145 1.67 -13.43 13.04
C ARG A 145 2.93 -13.20 12.22
N GLN A 146 4.05 -13.85 12.58
CA GLN A 146 5.27 -13.81 11.77
C GLN A 146 5.07 -14.45 10.39
N ILE A 147 4.40 -15.61 10.30
CA ILE A 147 4.04 -16.23 9.01
C ILE A 147 3.20 -15.27 8.16
N LEU A 148 2.17 -14.64 8.76
CA LEU A 148 1.31 -13.69 8.06
C LEU A 148 2.05 -12.40 7.65
N ARG A 149 3.00 -11.94 8.46
CA ARG A 149 3.86 -10.80 8.14
C ARG A 149 4.75 -11.11 6.93
N THR A 150 5.43 -12.26 6.92
CA THR A 150 6.21 -12.71 5.76
C THR A 150 5.34 -12.87 4.53
N TYR A 151 4.16 -13.50 4.67
CA TYR A 151 3.20 -13.63 3.58
C TYR A 151 2.82 -12.28 2.97
N LEU A 152 2.54 -11.27 3.79
CA LEU A 152 2.19 -9.93 3.32
C LEU A 152 3.36 -9.23 2.62
N GLN A 153 4.59 -9.43 3.11
CA GLN A 153 5.80 -8.92 2.43
C GLN A 153 5.94 -9.55 1.03
N ASP A 154 5.80 -10.87 0.93
CA ASP A 154 5.81 -11.58 -0.34
C ASP A 154 4.66 -11.14 -1.24
N TRP A 155 3.47 -10.92 -0.67
CA TRP A 155 2.31 -10.42 -1.39
C TRP A 155 2.59 -9.04 -1.99
N GLU A 156 3.16 -8.09 -1.25
CA GLU A 156 3.48 -6.75 -1.76
C GLU A 156 4.47 -6.83 -2.92
N TYR A 157 5.51 -7.65 -2.78
CA TYR A 157 6.49 -7.89 -3.84
C TYR A 157 5.82 -8.50 -5.10
N VAL A 158 4.98 -9.51 -4.94
CA VAL A 158 4.24 -10.14 -6.05
C VAL A 158 3.27 -9.15 -6.69
N GLN A 159 2.54 -8.34 -5.92
CA GLN A 159 1.65 -7.32 -6.46
C GLN A 159 2.43 -6.26 -7.24
N ARG A 160 3.66 -5.91 -6.83
CA ARG A 160 4.54 -5.04 -7.62
C ARG A 160 4.86 -5.67 -8.97
N ILE A 161 5.29 -6.93 -9.02
CA ILE A 161 5.54 -7.67 -10.27
C ILE A 161 4.30 -7.65 -11.16
N VAL A 162 3.13 -8.04 -10.63
CA VAL A 162 1.87 -8.11 -11.38
C VAL A 162 1.46 -6.74 -11.93
N ARG A 163 1.69 -5.64 -11.20
CA ARG A 163 1.42 -4.28 -11.68
C ARG A 163 2.34 -3.89 -12.83
N VAL A 164 3.62 -4.24 -12.76
CA VAL A 164 4.58 -4.01 -13.85
C VAL A 164 4.17 -4.83 -15.09
N GLU A 165 3.92 -6.13 -14.94
CA GLU A 165 3.46 -7.01 -16.02
C GLU A 165 2.20 -6.47 -16.71
N LYS A 166 1.20 -6.04 -15.93
CA LYS A 166 -0.03 -5.43 -16.47
C LYS A 166 0.27 -4.17 -17.25
N SER A 167 1.17 -3.32 -16.76
CA SER A 167 1.59 -2.09 -17.45
C SER A 167 2.32 -2.40 -18.76
N LEU A 168 3.21 -3.40 -18.75
CA LEU A 168 3.91 -3.87 -19.95
C LEU A 168 2.94 -4.42 -21.00
N HIS A 169 1.98 -5.26 -20.59
CA HIS A 169 0.93 -5.77 -21.48
C HIS A 169 0.04 -4.67 -22.06
N GLN A 170 -0.34 -3.67 -21.25
CA GLN A 170 -1.11 -2.52 -21.73
C GLN A 170 -0.33 -1.71 -22.75
N ASN A 171 0.96 -1.45 -22.50
CA ASN A 171 1.83 -0.76 -23.43
C ASN A 171 2.00 -1.52 -24.74
N LYS A 172 2.19 -2.84 -24.72
CA LYS A 172 2.24 -3.69 -25.93
C LYS A 172 0.98 -3.51 -26.78
N ARG A 173 -0.21 -3.70 -26.18
CA ARG A 173 -1.50 -3.54 -26.88
C ARG A 173 -1.70 -2.15 -27.46
N THR A 174 -1.19 -1.15 -26.76
CA THR A 174 -1.29 0.26 -27.15
C THR A 174 -0.40 0.59 -28.35
N HIS A 175 0.82 0.05 -28.38
CA HIS A 175 1.75 0.20 -29.50
C HIS A 175 1.27 -0.48 -30.79
N GLU A 176 0.42 -1.51 -30.67
CA GLU A 176 -0.17 -2.22 -31.81
C GLU A 176 -1.30 -1.42 -32.52
N ILE A 177 -1.79 -0.31 -31.96
CA ILE A 177 -2.84 0.51 -32.57
C ILE A 177 -2.25 1.69 -33.36
N ILE A 178 -2.24 1.64 -34.69
CA ILE A 178 -1.51 2.57 -35.59
C ILE A 178 -1.78 4.07 -35.35
N LEU A 179 -3.03 4.48 -35.09
CA LEU A 179 -3.40 5.90 -34.90
C LEU A 179 -3.28 6.37 -33.44
N LEU A 180 -3.34 5.45 -32.46
CA LEU A 180 -3.18 5.73 -31.03
C LEU A 180 -1.72 5.61 -30.59
N GLY A 181 -0.93 4.68 -31.14
CA GLY A 181 0.48 4.49 -30.83
C GLY A 181 1.34 5.71 -31.14
N GLY A 182 1.03 6.46 -32.20
CA GLY A 182 1.72 7.73 -32.52
C GLY A 182 1.31 8.92 -31.63
N LEU A 183 0.07 8.93 -31.14
CA LEU A 183 -0.45 9.97 -30.23
C LEU A 183 -0.05 9.67 -28.78
N LEU A 184 -0.07 8.41 -28.36
CA LEU A 184 0.34 7.93 -27.05
C LEU A 184 1.86 7.95 -26.90
N LYS A 185 2.66 7.73 -27.95
CA LYS A 185 4.11 8.07 -27.92
C LYS A 185 4.39 9.54 -27.58
N ARG A 186 3.46 10.46 -27.89
CA ARG A 186 3.58 11.90 -27.63
C ARG A 186 2.92 12.37 -26.33
N ILE A 187 1.85 11.73 -25.88
CA ILE A 187 1.06 12.13 -24.70
C ILE A 187 1.38 11.25 -23.48
N HIS A 188 1.68 9.97 -23.69
CA HIS A 188 2.03 8.99 -22.69
C HIS A 188 3.44 8.46 -22.96
N GLN A 189 4.45 9.31 -22.76
CA GLN A 189 5.75 8.80 -22.34
C GLN A 189 5.53 8.12 -20.98
N PHE A 190 5.11 6.86 -21.06
CA PHE A 190 4.89 5.89 -20.00
C PHE A 190 3.65 6.14 -19.11
N PRO A 191 2.88 5.09 -18.75
CA PRO A 191 2.16 5.15 -17.49
C PRO A 191 3.25 5.33 -16.42
N ILE A 192 3.18 6.43 -15.69
CA ILE A 192 4.02 6.63 -14.51
C ILE A 192 3.75 5.43 -13.60
N MET A 193 4.70 4.49 -13.54
CA MET A 193 4.62 3.38 -12.59
C MET A 193 4.95 3.96 -11.22
N TYR A 194 3.93 4.46 -10.55
CA TYR A 194 4.01 4.80 -9.14
C TYR A 194 3.91 3.52 -8.32
N GLU A 195 4.95 3.25 -7.53
CA GLU A 195 4.86 2.44 -6.32
C GLU A 195 4.74 3.39 -5.13
N GLY A 196 3.54 3.92 -4.86
CA GLY A 196 3.39 4.99 -3.87
C GLY A 196 4.19 6.24 -4.27
N GLU A 197 5.24 6.58 -3.54
CA GLU A 197 6.18 7.68 -3.84
C GLU A 197 7.42 7.24 -4.66
N ILE A 198 7.58 5.95 -4.94
CA ILE A 198 8.79 5.41 -5.58
C ILE A 198 8.62 5.36 -7.10
N LEU A 199 9.57 5.98 -7.80
CA LEU A 199 9.72 5.97 -9.25
C LEU A 199 10.41 4.68 -9.68
N VAL A 200 9.74 3.88 -10.52
CA VAL A 200 10.40 2.74 -11.18
C VAL A 200 11.43 3.27 -12.21
N PRO A 201 12.68 2.75 -12.25
CA PRO A 201 13.75 3.32 -13.07
C PRO A 201 13.43 3.32 -14.57
N THR A 202 13.39 4.49 -15.18
CA THR A 202 13.01 4.67 -16.59
C THR A 202 14.11 4.35 -17.59
N ALA A 203 15.36 4.17 -17.15
CA ALA A 203 16.53 4.09 -18.03
C ALA A 203 16.51 2.86 -18.97
N ASP A 204 16.02 1.72 -18.49
CA ASP A 204 16.10 0.42 -19.20
C ASP A 204 14.72 -0.14 -19.60
N MET A 205 13.69 0.70 -19.60
CA MET A 205 12.30 0.25 -19.83
C MET A 205 12.01 -0.14 -21.29
N GLU A 206 12.71 0.46 -22.27
CA GLU A 206 12.57 0.09 -23.68
C GLU A 206 13.12 -1.33 -23.94
N ASP A 207 14.26 -1.65 -23.35
CA ASP A 207 14.87 -2.98 -23.44
C ASP A 207 14.01 -4.03 -22.73
N LEU A 208 13.53 -3.73 -21.50
CA LEU A 208 12.58 -4.60 -20.80
C LEU A 208 11.32 -4.85 -21.64
N MET A 209 10.77 -3.83 -22.30
CA MET A 209 9.60 -3.99 -23.17
C MET A 209 9.90 -4.89 -24.36
N GLN A 210 11.06 -4.71 -25.00
CA GLN A 210 11.48 -5.48 -26.15
C GLN A 210 11.61 -6.97 -25.79
N ASP A 211 12.28 -7.27 -24.68
CA ASP A 211 12.48 -8.64 -24.19
C ASP A 211 11.17 -9.27 -23.72
N PHE A 212 10.31 -8.49 -23.06
CA PHE A 212 8.99 -8.96 -22.63
C PHE A 212 8.07 -9.32 -23.81
N VAL A 213 8.15 -8.58 -24.92
CA VAL A 213 7.38 -8.85 -26.14
C VAL A 213 7.86 -10.09 -26.88
N THR A 214 9.17 -10.36 -26.86
CA THR A 214 9.83 -11.48 -27.56
C THR A 214 9.93 -12.76 -26.71
N SER A 215 9.67 -12.67 -25.40
CA SER A 215 9.62 -13.81 -24.48
C SER A 215 8.70 -14.93 -24.98
N ALA A 216 9.13 -16.18 -24.84
CA ALA A 216 8.43 -17.33 -25.39
C ALA A 216 7.18 -17.71 -24.58
N ASN A 217 7.17 -17.40 -23.28
CA ASN A 217 6.10 -17.79 -22.37
C ASN A 217 5.97 -16.82 -21.18
N LYS A 218 4.92 -17.02 -20.37
CA LYS A 218 4.62 -16.18 -19.20
C LYS A 218 5.67 -16.26 -18.09
N GLU A 219 6.32 -17.41 -17.93
CA GLU A 219 7.34 -17.60 -16.89
C GLU A 219 8.59 -16.77 -17.21
N GLU A 220 9.04 -16.78 -18.47
CA GLU A 220 10.11 -15.90 -18.94
C GLU A 220 9.75 -14.42 -18.78
N GLN A 221 8.54 -14.02 -19.16
CA GLN A 221 8.04 -12.65 -18.96
C GLN A 221 8.11 -12.20 -17.51
N ARG A 222 7.71 -13.08 -16.59
CA ARG A 222 7.74 -12.82 -15.15
C ARG A 222 9.17 -12.71 -14.62
N ASN A 223 10.05 -13.62 -15.04
CA ASN A 223 11.47 -13.61 -14.65
C ASN A 223 12.17 -12.32 -15.09
N LEU A 224 11.89 -11.81 -16.30
CA LEU A 224 12.43 -10.52 -16.76
C LEU A 224 12.00 -9.36 -15.84
N VAL A 225 10.73 -9.34 -15.41
CA VAL A 225 10.24 -8.32 -14.49
C VAL A 225 10.92 -8.44 -13.11
N ILE A 226 11.13 -9.68 -12.62
CA ILE A 226 11.86 -9.94 -11.37
C ILE A 226 13.29 -9.43 -11.47
N GLU A 227 14.02 -9.79 -12.53
CA GLU A 227 15.40 -9.36 -12.76
C GLU A 227 15.51 -7.84 -12.82
N TYR A 228 14.60 -7.19 -13.54
CA TYR A 228 14.53 -5.73 -13.63
C TYR A 228 14.31 -5.07 -12.26
N LEU A 229 13.40 -5.61 -11.45
CA LEU A 229 13.13 -5.08 -10.11
C LEU A 229 14.29 -5.29 -9.14
N ASN A 230 15.10 -6.34 -9.33
CA ASN A 230 16.24 -6.66 -8.45
C ASN A 230 17.54 -5.95 -8.86
N ALA A 231 17.66 -5.52 -10.13
CA ALA A 231 18.81 -4.77 -10.64
C ALA A 231 18.72 -3.25 -10.39
N SER A 232 17.54 -2.79 -9.94
CA SER A 232 17.19 -1.40 -9.64
C SER A 232 17.49 -1.02 -8.19
#